data_AF-A0A4V2T131-F1
#
_entry.id   AF-A0A4V2T131-F1
#
_cell.length_a   1.000
_cell.length_b   1.000
_cell.length_c   1.000
_cell.angle_alpha   90.00
_cell.angle_beta   90.00
_cell.angle_gamma   90.00
#
_symmetry.space_group_name_H-M   'P 1'
#
loop_
_entity.id
_entity.type
_entity.pdbx_description
1 polymer ?
#
loop_
_entity_poly.entity_id
_entity_poly.type
_entity_poly.pdbx_seq_one_letter_code
_entity_poly.pdbx_strand_id
1 'polypeptide(L)' 'MKKYFTIKELFGRVEKKSDILLYGDYWGISYENGQYLLSFISGEMIGLEKRIEIDVSDYLLLKQYPGKIEDIINKYCN' A
#
# COMPACT_ATOMS: atom_id res chain seq x y z
N MET A 1 7.70 -9.93 22.68
CA MET A 1 6.77 -9.00 21.99
C MET A 1 7.47 -8.54 20.71
N LYS A 2 6.99 -8.94 19.52
CA LYS A 2 7.56 -8.42 18.26
C LYS A 2 7.09 -6.98 18.10
N LYS A 3 8.05 -6.06 18.04
CA LYS A 3 7.81 -4.63 17.88
C LYS A 3 7.62 -4.40 16.38
N TYR A 4 6.40 -4.09 15.96
CA TYR A 4 6.11 -3.72 14.58
C TYR A 4 6.39 -2.23 14.42
N PHE A 5 7.18 -1.88 13.41
CA PHE A 5 7.46 -0.49 13.07
C PHE A 5 6.46 -0.04 12.01
N THR A 6 5.80 1.09 12.25
CA THR A 6 4.92 1.75 11.30
C THR A 6 5.72 2.30 10.11
N ILE A 7 5.08 2.50 8.94
CA ILE A 7 5.69 3.21 7.80
C ILE A 7 6.23 4.59 8.24
N LYS A 8 5.55 5.24 9.18
CA LYS A 8 5.99 6.50 9.79
C LYS A 8 7.27 6.37 10.63
N GLU A 9 7.47 5.23 11.29
CA GLU A 9 8.69 4.91 12.05
C GLU A 9 9.84 4.45 11.15
N LEU A 10 9.55 3.79 10.01
CA LEU A 10 10.57 3.32 9.07
C LEU A 10 11.07 4.42 8.13
N PHE A 11 10.20 5.34 7.71
CA PHE A 11 10.50 6.29 6.64
C PHE A 11 10.51 7.76 7.08
N GLY A 12 10.40 8.02 8.38
CA GLY A 12 10.25 9.38 8.91
C GLY A 12 8.90 9.97 8.46
N ARG A 13 8.61 11.23 8.84
CA ARG A 13 7.38 11.90 8.38
C ARG A 13 7.23 11.73 6.88
N VAL A 14 6.23 10.96 6.44
CA VAL A 14 5.67 11.12 5.11
C VAL A 14 4.98 12.49 5.18
N GLU A 15 5.77 13.55 4.98
CA GLU A 15 5.25 14.80 4.45
C GLU A 15 4.32 14.39 3.33
N LYS A 16 3.09 14.91 3.36
CA LYS A 16 2.04 14.63 2.39
C LYS A 16 2.67 14.66 0.98
N LYS A 17 3.17 13.53 0.49
CA LYS A 17 3.67 13.42 -0.87
C LYS A 17 2.40 13.62 -1.66
N SER A 18 2.39 14.65 -2.51
CA SER A 18 1.27 15.03 -3.37
C SER A 18 0.66 13.85 -4.13
N ASP A 19 1.38 12.74 -4.18
CA ASP A 19 1.17 11.60 -5.05
C ASP A 19 0.50 10.41 -4.34
N ILE A 20 0.37 10.41 -3.00
CA ILE A 20 -0.33 9.33 -2.25
C ILE A 20 -1.83 9.67 -2.14
N LEU A 21 -2.66 8.85 -2.77
CA LEU A 21 -4.10 8.99 -2.85
C LEU A 21 -4.87 8.31 -1.71
N LEU A 22 -4.32 7.22 -1.18
CA LEU A 22 -4.94 6.41 -0.12
C LEU A 22 -3.85 5.69 0.69
N TYR A 23 -4.02 5.50 2.00
CA TYR A 23 -3.05 4.76 2.82
C TYR A 23 -3.69 4.03 4.00
N GLY A 24 -3.03 2.96 4.44
CA GLY A 24 -3.28 2.21 5.67
C GLY A 24 -1.98 1.98 6.44
N ASP A 25 -2.02 1.14 7.49
CA ASP A 25 -0.86 0.97 8.40
C ASP A 25 0.39 0.39 7.72
N TYR A 26 0.21 -0.42 6.68
CA TYR A 26 1.29 -1.15 5.99
C TYR A 26 1.19 -1.08 4.46
N TRP A 27 0.34 -0.20 3.91
CA TRP A 27 0.15 -0.03 2.48
C TRP A 27 -0.24 1.41 2.11
N GLY A 28 -0.02 1.77 0.85
CA GLY A 28 -0.44 3.05 0.27
C GLY A 28 -0.64 2.94 -1.23
N ILE A 29 -1.51 3.79 -1.78
CA ILE A 29 -1.75 3.89 -3.22
C ILE A 29 -1.27 5.24 -3.70
N SER A 30 -0.47 5.24 -4.76
CA SER A 30 -0.12 6.42 -5.54
C SER A 30 -0.67 6.34 -6.96
N TYR A 31 -0.71 7.48 -7.66
CA TYR A 31 -1.00 7.52 -9.10
C TYR A 31 0.19 8.11 -9.83
N GLU A 32 0.90 7.28 -10.58
CA GLU A 32 2.17 7.60 -11.24
C GLU A 32 2.08 7.18 -12.70
N ASN A 33 2.50 8.04 -13.63
CA ASN A 33 2.55 7.73 -15.07
C ASN A 33 1.24 7.19 -15.68
N GLY A 34 0.08 7.61 -15.13
CA GLY A 34 -1.23 7.17 -15.62
C GLY A 34 -1.77 5.88 -14.98
N GLN A 35 -1.05 5.30 -14.01
CA GLN A 35 -1.39 4.03 -13.37
C GLN A 35 -1.53 4.19 -11.85
N TYR A 36 -2.41 3.38 -11.25
CA TYR A 36 -2.49 3.28 -9.80
C TYR A 36 -1.48 2.25 -9.31
N LEU A 37 -0.61 2.65 -8.38
CA LEU A 37 0.40 1.78 -7.78
C LEU A 37 0.04 1.53 -6.32
N LEU A 38 -0.15 0.27 -5.96
CA LEU A 38 -0.26 -0.16 -4.57
C LEU A 38 1.12 -0.55 -4.05
N SER A 39 1.63 0.24 -3.11
CA SER A 39 2.81 -0.05 -2.29
C SER A 39 2.38 -0.76 -1.01
N PHE A 40 3.04 -1.85 -0.63
CA PHE A 40 2.81 -2.54 0.64
C PHE A 40 4.07 -3.24 1.16
N ILE A 41 4.17 -3.44 2.47
CA ILE A 41 5.30 -4.18 3.07
C ILE A 41 4.97 -5.68 3.12
N SER A 42 5.76 -6.53 2.46
CA SER A 42 5.57 -7.98 2.53
C SER A 42 5.99 -8.54 3.89
N GLY A 43 5.21 -9.48 4.44
CA GLY A 43 5.57 -10.23 5.65
C GLY A 43 6.56 -11.38 5.41
N GLU A 44 6.77 -11.79 4.16
CA GLU A 44 7.65 -12.91 3.77
C GLU A 44 9.13 -12.57 3.94
N MET A 45 9.48 -11.29 3.80
CA MET A 45 10.80 -10.72 4.09
C MET A 45 10.56 -9.43 4.85
N ILE A 46 10.84 -9.44 6.16
CA ILE A 46 10.60 -8.29 7.06
C ILE A 46 11.18 -7.01 6.43
N GLY A 47 10.30 -6.09 6.07
CA GLY A 47 10.66 -4.71 5.72
C GLY A 47 10.91 -4.42 4.24
N LEU A 48 10.58 -5.32 3.30
CA LEU A 48 10.67 -5.00 1.87
C LEU A 48 9.34 -4.43 1.34
N GLU A 49 9.40 -3.22 0.79
CA GLU A 49 8.30 -2.63 0.02
C GLU A 49 8.15 -3.36 -1.32
N LYS A 50 6.95 -3.89 -1.57
CA LYS A 50 6.51 -4.34 -2.89
C LYS A 50 5.59 -3.27 -3.47
N ARG A 51 5.70 -3.02 -4.78
CA ARG A 51 4.82 -2.12 -5.53
C ARG A 51 4.19 -2.90 -6.68
N ILE A 52 2.87 -2.80 -6.81
CA ILE A 52 2.12 -3.45 -7.88
C ILE A 52 1.19 -2.46 -8.56
N GLU A 53 1.02 -2.58 -9.87
CA GLU A 53 -0.01 -1.86 -10.61
C GLU A 53 -1.37 -2.48 -10.31
N ILE A 54 -2.36 -1.63 -10.00
CA ILE A 54 -3.74 -2.05 -9.76
C ILE A 54 -4.71 -1.28 -10.64
N ASP A 55 -5.85 -1.89 -10.90
CA ASP A 55 -6.90 -1.30 -11.72
C ASP A 55 -7.66 -0.21 -10.95
N VAL A 56 -8.27 0.72 -11.67
CA VAL A 56 -9.10 1.79 -11.08
C VAL A 56 -10.26 1.24 -10.23
N SER A 57 -10.82 0.08 -10.61
CA SER A 57 -11.88 -0.58 -9.85
C SER A 57 -11.42 -1.01 -8.46
N ASP A 58 -10.17 -1.49 -8.36
CA ASP A 58 -9.61 -1.99 -7.12
C ASP A 58 -9.20 -0.82 -6.21
N TYR A 59 -8.70 0.27 -6.79
CA TYR A 59 -8.53 1.52 -6.05
C TYR A 59 -9.86 2.02 -5.47
N LEU A 60 -10.93 2.06 -6.27
CA LEU A 60 -12.25 2.48 -5.80
C LEU A 60 -12.81 1.55 -4.72
N LEU A 61 -12.59 0.24 -4.85
CA LEU A 61 -12.96 -0.74 -3.85
C LEU A 61 -12.23 -0.47 -2.53
N LEU A 62 -10.90 -0.29 -2.56
CA LEU A 62 -10.10 -0.03 -1.36
C LEU A 62 -10.44 1.30 -0.71
N LYS A 63 -10.83 2.31 -1.50
CA LYS A 63 -11.31 3.59 -0.98
C LYS A 63 -12.61 3.44 -0.18
N GLN A 64 -13.49 2.53 -0.57
CA GLN A 64 -14.75 2.24 0.14
C GLN A 64 -14.56 1.23 1.28
N TYR A 65 -13.70 0.24 1.07
CA TYR A 65 -13.48 -0.90 1.97
C TYR A 65 -11.98 -1.17 2.15
N PRO A 66 -11.26 -0.38 2.96
CA PRO A 66 -9.82 -0.56 3.19
C PRO A 66 -9.43 -1.96 3.70
N GLY A 67 -10.35 -2.66 4.39
CA GLY A 67 -10.15 -4.04 4.86
C GLY A 67 -10.05 -5.09 3.74
N LYS A 68 -10.33 -4.74 2.48
CA LYS A 68 -10.19 -5.62 1.32
C LYS A 68 -8.76 -5.71 0.77
N ILE A 69 -7.80 -5.10 1.46
CA ILE A 69 -6.40 -5.04 1.02
C ILE A 69 -5.78 -6.42 0.78
N GLU A 70 -6.04 -7.40 1.64
CA GLU A 70 -5.49 -8.76 1.47
C GLU A 70 -6.03 -9.43 0.20
N ASP A 71 -7.32 -9.24 -0.12
CA ASP A 71 -7.94 -9.76 -1.34
C ASP A 71 -7.27 -9.16 -2.59
N ILE A 72 -6.98 -7.84 -2.57
CA ILE A 72 -6.28 -7.17 -3.67
C ILE A 72 -4.84 -7.65 -3.79
N ILE A 73 -4.08 -7.73 -2.70
CA ILE A 73 -2.70 -8.24 -2.74
C ILE A 73 -2.68 -9.67 -3.32
N ASN A 74 -3.59 -10.54 -2.86
CA ASN A 74 -3.70 -11.91 -3.35
C ASN A 74 -4.07 -12.01 -4.83
N LYS A 75 -4.86 -11.07 -5.37
CA LYS A 75 -5.23 -11.01 -6.79
C LYS A 75 -4.03 -10.80 -7.72
N TYR A 76 -3.03 -10.03 -7.29
CA TYR A 76 -1.91 -9.60 -8.13
C TYR A 76 -0.58 -10.30 -7.81
N CYS A 77 -0.46 -10.90 -6.63
CA CYS A 77 0.76 -11.56 -6.17
C CYS A 77 0.71 -13.09 -6.23
N ASN A 78 -0.45 -13.69 -6.55
CA ASN A 78 -0.60 -15.12 -6.87
C ASN A 78 -0.88 -15.30 -8.37
#